data_AF-A0A5P1F9Y6-F1
#
_entry.id   AF-A0A5P1F9Y6-F1
#
_cell.length_a   1.000
_cell.length_b   1.000
_cell.length_c   1.000
_cell.angle_alpha   90.00
_cell.angle_beta   90.00
_cell.angle_gamma   90.00
#
_symmetry.space_group_name_H-M   'P 1'
#
loop_
_entity.id
_entity.type
_entity.pdbx_description
1 polymer ?
#
loop_
_entity_poly.entity_id
_entity_poly.type
_entity_poly.pdbx_seq_one_letter_code
_entity_poly.pdbx_strand_id
1 'polypeptide(L)' 'MEVGLPAGVLNIVTGLGPEAGAPLAFHPHVDKIAFTGSSATGRNVMTAAAQLVKVR' A
#
# COMPACT_ATOMS: atom_id res chain seq x y z
N MET A 1 11.36 -18.83 18.47
CA MET A 1 9.95 -18.62 18.79
C MET A 1 9.29 -17.96 17.60
N GLU A 2 8.13 -18.45 17.17
CA GLU A 2 7.25 -17.67 16.30
C GLU A 2 6.53 -16.59 17.12
N VAL A 3 6.26 -15.45 16.49
CA VAL A 3 5.67 -14.26 17.13
C VAL A 3 4.16 -14.40 17.36
N GLY A 4 3.50 -15.43 16.79
CA GLY A 4 2.10 -15.74 17.05
C GLY A 4 1.10 -14.70 16.52
N LEU A 5 1.36 -14.10 15.35
CA LEU A 5 0.43 -13.15 14.75
C LEU A 5 -0.92 -13.84 14.41
N PRO A 6 -2.06 -13.25 14.82
CA PRO A 6 -3.36 -13.74 14.37
C PRO A 6 -3.50 -13.71 12.86
N ALA A 7 -4.31 -14.62 12.32
CA ALA A 7 -4.61 -14.67 10.88
C ALA A 7 -5.16 -13.32 10.39
N GLY A 8 -4.65 -12.87 9.24
CA GLY A 8 -5.08 -11.62 8.59
C GLY A 8 -4.40 -10.35 9.10
N VAL A 9 -3.62 -10.39 10.20
CA VAL A 9 -2.86 -9.23 10.69
C VAL A 9 -1.73 -8.85 9.73
N LEU A 10 -1.04 -9.85 9.18
CA LEU A 10 -0.02 -9.67 8.15
C LEU A 10 -0.37 -10.52 6.93
N ASN A 11 -0.59 -9.86 5.80
CA ASN A 11 -0.80 -10.51 4.52
C ASN A 11 0.39 -10.16 3.62
N ILE A 12 1.19 -11.16 3.26
CA ILE A 12 2.32 -10.99 2.33
C ILE A 12 1.80 -11.34 0.94
N VAL A 13 1.65 -10.33 0.09
CA VAL A 13 1.21 -10.47 -1.30
C VAL A 13 2.36 -10.10 -2.21
N THR A 14 2.84 -11.07 -2.99
CA THR A 14 3.92 -10.86 -3.96
C THR A 14 3.36 -10.49 -5.33
N GLY A 15 4.13 -9.75 -6.13
CA GLY A 15 3.73 -9.36 -7.48
C GLY A 15 4.48 -8.12 -7.96
N LEU A 16 4.16 -7.68 -9.17
CA LEU A 16 4.71 -6.46 -9.75
C LEU A 16 3.94 -5.23 -9.31
N GLY A 17 4.57 -4.05 -9.41
CA GLY A 17 3.97 -2.76 -9.06
C GLY A 17 2.56 -2.55 -9.63
N PRO A 18 2.31 -2.78 -10.94
CA PRO A 18 0.98 -2.60 -11.53
C PRO A 18 -0.11 -3.53 -10.98
N GLU A 19 0.26 -4.73 -10.53
CA GLU A 19 -0.70 -5.78 -10.16
C GLU A 19 -0.94 -5.85 -8.65
N ALA A 20 0.12 -5.70 -7.85
CA ALA A 20 0.04 -5.82 -6.40
C ALA A 20 0.01 -4.44 -5.70
N GLY A 21 0.89 -3.52 -6.11
CA GLY A 21 1.06 -2.23 -5.44
C GLY A 21 0.03 -1.18 -5.86
N ALA A 22 -0.21 -1.05 -7.16
CA ALA A 22 -1.07 -0.01 -7.71
C ALA A 22 -2.51 -0.12 -7.19
N PRO A 23 -3.18 -1.30 -7.18
CA PRO A 23 -4.53 -1.41 -6.63
C PRO A 23 -4.64 -0.97 -5.17
N LEU A 24 -3.63 -1.27 -4.35
CA LEU A 24 -3.58 -0.85 -2.94
C LEU A 24 -3.40 0.67 -2.81
N ALA A 25 -2.67 1.30 -3.73
CA ALA A 25 -2.35 2.72 -3.65
C ALA A 25 -3.57 3.64 -3.81
N PHE A 26 -4.65 3.18 -4.44
CA PHE A 26 -5.92 3.90 -4.62
C PHE A 26 -7.13 3.15 -4.05
N HIS A 27 -6.93 2.22 -3.12
CA HIS A 27 -8.04 1.46 -2.54
C HIS A 27 -8.73 2.24 -1.41
N PRO A 28 -10.07 2.42 -1.42
CA PRO A 28 -10.78 3.28 -0.45
C PRO A 28 -10.66 2.83 1.02
N HIS A 29 -10.31 1.56 1.25
CA HIS A 29 -10.11 0.98 2.58
C HIS A 29 -8.65 1.00 3.06
N VAL A 30 -7.70 1.50 2.27
CA VAL A 30 -6.30 1.63 2.71
C VAL A 30 -6.12 2.98 3.39
N ASP A 31 -5.77 2.96 4.68
CA ASP A 31 -5.58 4.18 5.47
C ASP A 31 -4.14 4.71 5.43
N LYS A 32 -3.15 3.86 5.10
CA LYS A 32 -1.74 4.25 5.05
C LYS A 32 -0.96 3.42 4.04
N ILE A 33 -0.04 4.07 3.35
CA ILE A 33 0.96 3.44 2.48
C ILE A 33 2.33 3.86 2.97
N ALA A 34 3.22 2.89 3.19
CA ALA A 34 4.64 3.10 3.40
C ALA A 34 5.38 2.52 2.19
N PHE A 35 6.19 3.34 1.54
CA PHE A 35 6.89 2.97 0.30
C PHE A 35 8.39 3.25 0.43
N THR A 36 9.20 2.31 -0.04
CA THR A 36 10.65 2.46 -0.19
C THR A 36 11.05 2.05 -1.60
N GLY A 37 11.76 2.93 -2.30
CA GLY A 37 12.18 2.71 -3.67
C GLY A 37 12.59 4.02 -4.35
N SER A 38 12.53 4.06 -5.68
CA SER A 38 12.91 5.27 -6.43
C SER A 38 11.95 6.43 -6.17
N SER A 39 12.46 7.67 -6.27
CA SER A 39 11.61 8.87 -6.18
C SER A 39 10.57 8.93 -7.30
N ALA A 40 10.87 8.40 -8.49
CA ALA A 40 9.92 8.33 -9.60
C ALA A 40 8.71 7.46 -9.25
N THR A 41 8.95 6.27 -8.70
CA THR A 41 7.87 5.40 -8.25
C THR A 41 7.13 5.98 -7.04
N GLY A 42 7.85 6.58 -6.09
CA GLY A 42 7.25 7.21 -4.91
C GLY A 42 6.27 8.33 -5.27
N ARG A 43 6.59 9.17 -6.25
CA ARG A 43 5.67 10.20 -6.77
C ARG A 43 4.39 9.60 -7.35
N ASN A 44 4.48 8.47 -8.07
CA ASN A 44 3.31 7.79 -8.63
C ASN A 44 2.42 7.25 -7.51
N VAL A 45 3.01 6.62 -6.49
CA VAL A 45 2.27 6.12 -5.32
C VAL A 45 1.57 7.25 -4.57
N MET A 46 2.28 8.36 -4.29
CA MET A 46 1.69 9.52 -3.61
C MET A 46 0.56 10.16 -4.42
N THR A 47 0.72 10.29 -5.73
CA THR A 47 -0.31 10.84 -6.63
C THR A 47 -1.58 9.97 -6.64
N ALA A 48 -1.43 8.65 -6.66
CA ALA A 48 -2.55 7.72 -6.61
C ALA A 48 -3.29 7.80 -5.26
N ALA A 49 -2.54 7.80 -4.15
CA ALA A 49 -3.11 7.88 -2.80
C ALA A 49 -3.83 9.21 -2.53
N ALA A 50 -3.34 10.31 -3.12
CA ALA A 50 -3.92 11.65 -2.96
C ALA A 50 -5.39 11.73 -3.39
N GLN A 51 -5.83 10.88 -4.32
CA GLN A 51 -7.22 10.84 -4.79
C GLN A 51 -8.22 10.46 -3.69
N LEU A 52 -7.75 9.82 -2.62
CA LEU A 52 -8.58 9.31 -1.52
C LEU A 52 -8.38 10.07 -0.21
N VAL A 53 -7.71 11.23 -0.23
CA VAL A 53 -7.49 12.00 1.00
C VAL A 53 -8.83 12.35 1.63
N LYS A 54 -9.06 11.77 2.81
CA LYS A 54 -10.28 11.95 3.60
C LYS A 54 -10.21 13.30 4.29
N VAL A 55 -10.99 14.27 3.84
CA VAL A 55 -11.18 15.55 4.54
C VAL A 55 -12.36 15.34 5.48
N ARG A 56 -12.08 15.09 6.76
CA ARG A 56 -13.08 14.97 7.82
C ARG A 56 -12.88 16.12 8.79
#